data_AF-A0A926BJK2-F1
#
_entry.id   AF-A0A926BJK2-F1
#
_cell.length_a   1.000
_cell.length_b   1.000
_cell.length_c   1.000
_cell.angle_alpha   90.00
_cell.angle_beta   90.00
_cell.angle_gamma   90.00
#
_symmetry.space_group_name_H-M   'P 1'
#
loop_
_entity.id
_entity.type
_entity.pdbx_description
1 polymer ?
#
loop_
_entity_poly.entity_id
_entity_poly.type
_entity_poly.pdbx_seq_one_letter_code
_entity_poly.pdbx_strand_id
1 'polypeptide(L)'
;MVAFGLAVLLATATLAAPPAPPTAKTPPFSPSEGGKGAGGIGGTSPTYCVAFSPDGKRLAVGGYKRVSVYDTESGKRVLQFVAGADAVRALAWSPDGKRIAAGSGVPAMGGTVIVVDAATGKPTRTLDKHADTVESLAFSGNTILSAADDETVAIDDLATGKTVGTLREHVGRCLSVVVPGKTSADDGGAIFVTGGADNMVKVWDADKRRVVVNFDQATAPVWSVAAFNRAGRFVAASADGHLRWHNVRTETERQLPNGDKEPIVPPNGEPQPRSGYIERDIMAHEGGAYSVATSPTDAFLVSGGADGKVIVWRNDGNKVREWTDSERDITGVAVSADGKRIASASLDGVVRVYDAEKGAAMWRFPLPTPDAVGTGTGLTATYWNNTKMEGAPLLSRVEGGVDFVLTGDAPIPGVPKEQVSARFEGFFEAPAGGKYTFITRADDGVRLFVEGKAVIDAWTDRGTTEDRTKEPIALKKGQRVAIRLEYYQGGGSGEIHLLAERKGKPAQTIAKGQLHPVKKP
;
A
#
# COMPACT_ATOMS: atom_id res chain seq x y z
N MET A 1 49.93 -59.18 11.13
CA MET A 1 49.84 -58.94 12.59
C MET A 1 49.88 -57.44 12.80
N VAL A 2 48.88 -56.73 13.32
CA VAL A 2 47.57 -57.03 13.91
C VAL A 2 46.68 -55.83 13.55
N ALA A 3 45.45 -56.08 13.10
CA ALA A 3 44.44 -55.06 12.89
C ALA A 3 43.81 -54.67 14.23
N PHE A 4 43.68 -53.36 14.51
CA PHE A 4 42.78 -52.85 15.53
C PHE A 4 41.77 -51.92 14.85
N GLY A 5 40.55 -52.42 14.70
CA GLY A 5 39.39 -51.64 14.31
C GLY A 5 38.83 -50.93 15.55
N LEU A 6 38.72 -49.61 15.48
CA LEU A 6 37.97 -48.82 16.44
C LEU A 6 36.57 -48.57 15.85
N ALA A 7 35.58 -49.31 16.34
CA ALA A 7 34.18 -49.09 16.02
C ALA A 7 33.71 -47.81 16.74
N VAL A 8 33.39 -46.77 15.99
CA VAL A 8 32.68 -45.59 16.51
C VAL A 8 31.19 -45.91 16.50
N LEU A 9 30.62 -46.07 17.68
CA LEU A 9 29.20 -46.28 17.91
C LEU A 9 28.47 -44.95 17.61
N LEU A 10 27.69 -44.88 16.53
CA LEU A 10 26.74 -43.78 16.30
C LEU A 10 25.60 -43.92 17.33
N ALA A 11 25.66 -43.16 18.42
CA ALA A 11 24.49 -42.89 19.24
C ALA A 11 23.63 -41.83 18.53
N THR A 12 22.49 -42.24 17.98
CA THR A 12 21.45 -41.31 17.52
C THR A 12 20.78 -40.67 18.74
N ALA A 13 21.37 -39.60 19.26
CA ALA A 13 20.67 -38.72 20.19
C ALA A 13 19.65 -37.92 19.38
N THR A 14 18.38 -38.33 19.41
CA THR A 14 17.28 -37.46 19.06
C THR A 14 17.27 -36.29 20.04
N LEU A 15 17.88 -35.16 19.67
CA LEU A 15 17.60 -33.89 20.34
C LEU A 15 16.12 -33.60 20.11
N ALA A 16 15.32 -33.69 21.18
CA ALA A 16 14.01 -33.08 21.20
C ALA A 16 14.19 -31.59 20.87
N ALA A 17 13.39 -31.08 19.93
CA ALA A 17 13.36 -29.67 19.60
C ALA A 17 13.15 -28.86 20.90
N PRO A 18 13.90 -27.77 21.13
CA PRO A 18 13.60 -26.89 22.26
C PRO A 18 12.14 -26.42 22.16
N PRO A 19 11.42 -26.25 23.28
CA PRO A 19 10.06 -25.75 23.26
C PRO A 19 10.04 -24.41 22.50
N ALA A 20 9.06 -24.26 21.60
CA ALA A 20 8.88 -23.04 20.85
C ALA A 20 8.91 -21.84 21.82
N PRO A 21 9.74 -20.81 21.59
CA PRO A 21 9.69 -19.60 22.40
C PRO A 21 8.27 -19.03 22.33
N PRO A 22 7.77 -18.42 23.42
CA PRO A 22 6.44 -17.82 23.41
C PRO A 22 6.36 -16.86 22.22
N THR A 23 5.37 -17.08 21.36
CA THR A 23 5.04 -16.18 20.26
C THR A 23 4.61 -14.85 20.86
N ALA A 24 5.59 -13.97 21.10
CA ALA A 24 5.31 -12.56 21.29
C ALA A 24 4.62 -12.13 20.01
N LYS A 25 3.30 -12.02 20.05
CA LYS A 25 2.50 -11.38 19.01
C LYS A 25 3.03 -9.97 18.91
N THR A 26 3.99 -9.74 18.02
CA THR A 26 4.31 -8.38 17.60
C THR A 26 3.03 -7.83 17.03
N PRO A 27 2.55 -6.66 17.50
CA PRO A 27 1.33 -6.08 16.96
C PRO A 27 1.49 -5.94 15.43
N PRO A 28 0.38 -6.06 14.67
CA PRO A 28 0.39 -5.80 13.23
C PRO A 28 1.03 -4.44 12.95
N PHE A 29 1.51 -4.22 11.72
CA PHE A 29 1.88 -2.87 11.29
C PHE A 29 0.68 -1.94 11.50
N SER A 30 0.74 -1.16 12.59
CA SER A 30 -0.20 -0.11 12.96
C SER A 30 0.62 1.17 13.00
N PRO A 31 0.66 1.95 11.91
CA PRO A 31 1.37 3.21 11.94
C PRO A 31 0.72 4.17 12.97
N SER A 32 1.58 4.67 13.87
CA SER A 32 1.40 5.64 14.96
C SER A 32 0.29 5.38 16.01
N GLU A 33 0.64 4.74 17.14
CA GLU A 33 0.09 5.08 18.47
C GLU A 33 1.01 6.06 19.25
N GLY A 34 2.16 6.45 18.70
CA GLY A 34 3.16 7.29 19.39
C GLY A 34 3.26 8.76 18.96
N GLY A 35 2.51 9.20 17.94
CA GLY A 35 2.56 10.57 17.41
C GLY A 35 1.30 11.35 17.72
N LYS A 36 1.44 12.63 18.11
CA LYS A 36 0.37 13.56 18.53
C LYS A 36 -0.95 13.37 17.77
N GLY A 37 -2.00 12.93 18.48
CA GLY A 37 -3.41 13.10 18.10
C GLY A 37 -3.83 12.43 16.79
N ALA A 38 -4.45 11.26 16.89
CA ALA A 38 -5.22 10.62 15.82
C ALA A 38 -6.49 11.45 15.49
N GLY A 39 -6.29 12.63 14.90
CA GLY A 39 -7.32 13.40 14.22
C GLY A 39 -7.05 13.31 12.72
N GLY A 40 -7.76 12.41 12.04
CA GLY A 40 -7.64 12.29 10.59
C GLY A 40 -7.96 13.62 9.91
N ILE A 41 -6.98 14.18 9.20
CA ILE A 41 -7.25 15.17 8.17
C ILE A 41 -8.18 14.54 7.12
N GLY A 42 -9.36 15.14 6.97
CA GLY A 42 -10.43 14.59 6.15
C GLY A 42 -10.08 14.48 4.67
N GLY A 43 -10.33 13.32 4.06
CA GLY A 43 -10.62 13.19 2.63
C GLY A 43 -9.72 12.29 1.77
N THR A 44 -8.55 11.86 2.25
CA THR A 44 -7.55 11.08 1.46
C THR A 44 -7.24 9.73 2.12
N SER A 45 -7.12 8.67 1.33
CA SER A 45 -6.75 7.34 1.86
C SER A 45 -5.24 7.16 1.91
N PRO A 46 -4.71 6.47 2.93
CA PRO A 46 -3.29 6.22 3.04
C PRO A 46 -2.69 5.64 1.77
N THR A 47 -1.48 6.11 1.45
CA THR A 47 -0.61 5.49 0.46
C THR A 47 0.46 4.70 1.19
N TYR A 48 0.81 3.53 0.67
CA TYR A 48 1.68 2.58 1.37
C TYR A 48 3.01 2.37 0.67
N CYS A 49 3.04 2.44 -0.66
CA CYS A 49 4.26 2.24 -1.44
C CYS A 49 4.24 3.00 -2.76
N VAL A 50 5.44 3.28 -3.28
CA VAL A 50 5.66 3.94 -4.57
C VAL A 50 6.82 3.28 -5.31
N ALA A 51 6.75 3.22 -6.63
CA ALA A 51 7.84 2.70 -7.47
C ALA A 51 7.84 3.36 -8.85
N PHE A 52 9.00 3.88 -9.26
CA PHE A 52 9.20 4.37 -10.63
C PHE A 52 9.37 3.21 -11.61
N SER A 53 8.91 3.39 -12.84
CA SER A 53 9.23 2.51 -13.95
C SER A 53 10.73 2.57 -14.28
N PRO A 54 11.31 1.54 -14.92
CA PRO A 54 12.74 1.49 -15.24
C PRO A 54 13.22 2.61 -16.16
N ASP A 55 12.33 3.21 -16.95
CA ASP A 55 12.61 4.38 -17.79
C ASP A 55 12.38 5.73 -17.07
N GLY A 56 11.93 5.71 -15.81
CA GLY A 56 11.61 6.87 -15.00
C GLY A 56 10.36 7.64 -15.44
N LYS A 57 9.67 7.21 -16.50
CA LYS A 57 8.56 7.97 -17.09
C LYS A 57 7.24 7.79 -16.36
N ARG A 58 7.08 6.70 -15.62
CA ARG A 58 5.85 6.38 -14.88
C ARG A 58 6.14 6.16 -13.39
N LEU A 59 5.18 6.54 -12.56
CA LEU A 59 5.19 6.29 -11.12
C LEU A 59 3.98 5.44 -10.74
N ALA A 60 4.20 4.24 -10.24
CA ALA A 60 3.16 3.42 -9.65
C ALA A 60 3.02 3.76 -8.16
N VAL A 61 1.77 3.82 -7.69
CA VAL A 61 1.40 4.15 -6.32
C VAL A 61 0.43 3.10 -5.79
N GLY A 62 0.76 2.49 -4.66
CA GLY A 62 -0.08 1.54 -3.94
C GLY A 62 -0.90 2.24 -2.85
N GLY A 63 -2.22 2.12 -2.95
CA GLY A 63 -3.17 2.61 -1.94
C GLY A 63 -4.01 1.46 -1.40
N TYR A 64 -5.21 1.78 -0.90
CA TYR A 64 -6.16 0.75 -0.48
C TYR A 64 -6.73 0.00 -1.70
N LYS A 65 -6.45 -1.31 -1.81
CA LYS A 65 -6.91 -2.24 -2.85
C LYS A 65 -6.45 -1.97 -4.27
N ARG A 66 -5.88 -0.79 -4.55
CA ARG A 66 -5.64 -0.29 -5.90
C ARG A 66 -4.23 0.20 -6.10
N VAL A 67 -3.80 0.09 -7.34
CA VAL A 67 -2.60 0.73 -7.85
C VAL A 67 -3.02 1.79 -8.85
N SER A 68 -2.46 2.99 -8.70
CA SER A 68 -2.59 4.07 -9.67
C SER A 68 -1.23 4.34 -10.30
N VAL A 69 -1.17 4.49 -11.62
CA VAL A 69 0.07 4.81 -12.34
C VAL A 69 -0.07 6.19 -12.97
N TYR A 70 0.92 7.03 -12.71
CA TYR A 70 1.00 8.40 -13.19
C TYR A 70 2.10 8.54 -14.22
N ASP A 71 1.84 9.31 -15.27
CA ASP A 71 2.87 9.84 -16.12
C ASP A 71 3.62 10.95 -15.37
N THR A 72 4.94 10.82 -15.30
CA THR A 72 5.76 11.69 -14.45
C THR A 72 5.95 13.07 -15.09
N GLU A 73 5.87 13.21 -16.41
CA GLU A 73 6.06 14.49 -17.09
C GLU A 73 4.82 15.38 -17.03
N SER A 74 3.64 14.79 -17.19
CA SER A 74 2.36 15.51 -17.20
C SER A 74 1.62 15.48 -15.86
N GLY A 75 2.02 14.60 -14.95
CA GLY A 75 1.34 14.36 -13.68
C GLY A 75 -0.04 13.67 -13.83
N LYS A 76 -0.41 13.23 -15.03
CA LYS A 76 -1.73 12.61 -15.27
C LYS A 76 -1.73 11.13 -14.88
N ARG A 77 -2.82 10.66 -14.27
CA ARG A 77 -3.05 9.23 -14.06
C ARG A 77 -3.30 8.57 -15.41
N VAL A 78 -2.42 7.66 -15.81
CA VAL A 78 -2.50 6.93 -17.10
C VAL A 78 -3.05 5.51 -16.95
N LEU A 79 -3.03 4.95 -15.73
CA LEU A 79 -3.56 3.62 -15.47
C LEU A 79 -4.09 3.52 -14.03
N GLN A 80 -5.12 2.70 -13.83
CA GLN A 80 -5.57 2.27 -12.51
C GLN A 80 -6.11 0.84 -12.57
N PHE A 81 -5.76 0.02 -11.59
CA PHE A 81 -6.28 -1.35 -11.48
C PHE A 81 -6.45 -1.76 -10.01
N VAL A 82 -7.30 -2.75 -9.78
CA VAL A 82 -7.47 -3.40 -8.48
C VAL A 82 -6.36 -4.43 -8.33
N ALA A 83 -5.61 -4.35 -7.24
CA ALA A 83 -4.48 -5.23 -6.97
C ALA A 83 -4.74 -6.27 -5.86
N GLY A 84 -5.79 -6.08 -5.05
CA GLY A 84 -6.20 -7.08 -4.07
C GLY A 84 -7.30 -6.59 -3.13
N ALA A 85 -7.48 -7.33 -2.03
CA ALA A 85 -8.57 -7.12 -1.08
C ALA A 85 -8.24 -6.16 0.08
N ASP A 86 -6.98 -5.69 0.18
CA ASP A 86 -6.54 -4.73 1.21
C ASP A 86 -5.48 -3.75 0.64
N ALA A 87 -4.82 -3.00 1.52
CA ALA A 87 -3.68 -2.16 1.26
C ALA A 87 -2.64 -2.85 0.37
N VAL A 88 -2.25 -2.15 -0.69
CA VAL A 88 -1.15 -2.55 -1.56
C VAL A 88 0.15 -2.07 -0.91
N ARG A 89 0.85 -2.98 -0.24
CA ARG A 89 2.06 -2.68 0.55
C ARG A 89 3.34 -2.85 -0.24
N ALA A 90 3.30 -3.67 -1.29
CA ALA A 90 4.45 -3.93 -2.13
C ALA A 90 4.18 -3.60 -3.59
N LEU A 91 5.13 -2.93 -4.24
CA LEU A 91 5.11 -2.63 -5.67
C LEU A 91 6.48 -2.88 -6.28
N ALA A 92 6.51 -3.53 -7.43
CA ALA A 92 7.73 -3.67 -8.22
C ALA A 92 7.41 -3.61 -9.73
N TRP A 93 8.29 -2.95 -10.48
CA TRP A 93 8.27 -2.98 -11.95
C TRP A 93 9.18 -4.09 -12.45
N SER A 94 8.77 -4.78 -13.53
CA SER A 94 9.71 -5.65 -14.23
C SER A 94 10.82 -4.82 -14.89
N PRO A 95 12.05 -5.36 -15.03
CA PRO A 95 13.18 -4.60 -15.57
C PRO A 95 12.97 -4.08 -17.00
N ASP A 96 12.13 -4.77 -17.79
CA ASP A 96 11.74 -4.35 -19.14
C ASP A 96 10.60 -3.31 -19.17
N GLY A 97 10.05 -2.93 -17.99
CA GLY A 97 8.97 -1.96 -17.84
C GLY A 97 7.60 -2.44 -18.33
N LYS A 98 7.46 -3.71 -18.73
CA LYS A 98 6.24 -4.27 -19.32
C LYS A 98 5.24 -4.81 -18.31
N ARG A 99 5.66 -5.05 -17.06
CA ARG A 99 4.81 -5.59 -16.00
C ARG A 99 4.94 -4.81 -14.70
N ILE A 100 3.85 -4.80 -13.95
CA ILE A 100 3.82 -4.33 -12.56
C ILE A 100 3.39 -5.51 -11.70
N ALA A 101 4.13 -5.79 -10.65
CA ALA A 101 3.72 -6.69 -9.58
C ALA A 101 3.24 -5.86 -8.39
N ALA A 102 2.10 -6.24 -7.82
CA ALA A 102 1.53 -5.60 -6.65
C ALA A 102 1.18 -6.64 -5.60
N GLY A 103 1.70 -6.43 -4.38
CA GLY A 103 1.49 -7.30 -3.23
C GLY A 103 0.52 -6.65 -2.26
N SER A 104 -0.45 -7.44 -1.81
CA SER A 104 -1.44 -7.03 -0.81
C SER A 104 -1.77 -8.23 0.07
N GLY A 105 -2.44 -7.98 1.18
CA GLY A 105 -3.02 -9.04 1.99
C GLY A 105 -3.78 -8.48 3.15
N VAL A 106 -4.70 -9.28 3.65
CA VAL A 106 -5.43 -8.98 4.88
C VAL A 106 -4.69 -9.74 5.99
N PRO A 107 -4.29 -9.07 7.09
CA PRO A 107 -3.62 -9.73 8.19
C PRO A 107 -4.34 -11.01 8.64
N ALA A 108 -3.61 -12.12 8.67
CA ALA A 108 -4.13 -13.46 8.99
C ALA A 108 -5.25 -14.02 8.07
N MET A 109 -5.53 -13.40 6.90
CA MET A 109 -6.48 -13.93 5.91
C MET A 109 -5.86 -14.16 4.51
N GLY A 110 -4.54 -14.09 4.41
CA GLY A 110 -3.81 -14.41 3.18
C GLY A 110 -3.27 -13.20 2.42
N GLY A 111 -2.15 -13.43 1.72
CA GLY A 111 -1.48 -12.48 0.86
C GLY A 111 -1.50 -12.91 -0.60
N THR A 112 -1.75 -11.93 -1.47
CA THR A 112 -1.81 -12.11 -2.92
C THR A 112 -0.78 -11.21 -3.59
N VAL A 113 -0.09 -11.77 -4.59
CA VAL A 113 0.67 -11.00 -5.57
C VAL A 113 -0.06 -11.05 -6.91
N ILE A 114 -0.47 -9.90 -7.42
CA ILE A 114 -0.98 -9.77 -8.79
C ILE A 114 0.14 -9.26 -9.70
N VAL A 115 0.23 -9.82 -10.90
CA VAL A 115 1.12 -9.34 -11.96
C VAL A 115 0.25 -8.87 -13.11
N VAL A 116 0.36 -7.59 -13.48
CA VAL A 116 -0.41 -6.99 -14.57
C VAL A 116 0.49 -6.58 -15.72
N ASP A 117 -0.09 -6.54 -16.93
CA ASP A 117 0.51 -5.85 -18.06
C ASP A 117 0.53 -4.34 -17.77
N ALA A 118 1.70 -3.71 -17.88
CA ALA A 118 1.88 -2.33 -17.47
C ALA A 118 1.26 -1.31 -18.42
N ALA A 119 0.90 -1.69 -19.65
CA ALA A 119 0.25 -0.80 -20.61
C ALA A 119 -1.28 -0.77 -20.39
N THR A 120 -1.86 -1.90 -20.01
CA THR A 120 -3.31 -2.09 -19.95
C THR A 120 -3.87 -2.26 -18.55
N GLY A 121 -3.02 -2.58 -17.56
CA GLY A 121 -3.42 -2.92 -16.19
C GLY A 121 -4.17 -4.24 -16.07
N LYS A 122 -4.21 -5.04 -17.15
CA LYS A 122 -4.90 -6.33 -17.14
C LYS A 122 -4.06 -7.36 -16.36
N PRO A 123 -4.68 -8.12 -15.44
CA PRO A 123 -4.01 -9.22 -14.76
C PRO A 123 -3.50 -10.26 -15.75
N THR A 124 -2.23 -10.63 -15.61
CA THR A 124 -1.58 -11.71 -16.35
C THR A 124 -1.33 -12.93 -15.47
N ARG A 125 -1.09 -12.72 -14.17
CA ARG A 125 -1.01 -13.78 -13.16
C ARG A 125 -1.52 -13.28 -11.80
N THR A 126 -2.03 -14.21 -11.01
CA THR A 126 -2.32 -14.03 -9.58
C THR A 126 -1.61 -15.16 -8.83
N LEU A 127 -0.88 -14.82 -7.78
CA LEU A 127 -0.06 -15.74 -7.01
C LEU A 127 -0.54 -15.69 -5.55
N ASP A 128 -1.37 -16.66 -5.17
CA ASP A 128 -1.97 -16.80 -3.84
C ASP A 128 -1.20 -17.86 -3.03
N LYS A 129 -0.01 -17.49 -2.56
CA LYS A 129 0.91 -18.43 -1.89
C LYS A 129 1.23 -18.06 -0.45
N HIS A 130 0.99 -16.81 -0.06
CA HIS A 130 1.30 -16.36 1.28
C HIS A 130 0.10 -16.51 2.20
N ALA A 131 0.34 -17.03 3.40
CA ALA A 131 -0.69 -17.17 4.43
C ALA A 131 -1.03 -15.82 5.09
N ASP A 132 -0.20 -14.81 4.85
CA ASP A 132 -0.36 -13.45 5.38
C ASP A 132 0.15 -12.40 4.37
N THR A 133 0.06 -11.15 4.77
CA THR A 133 0.31 -9.94 3.99
C THR A 133 1.67 -9.93 3.29
N VAL A 134 1.67 -9.57 2.00
CA VAL A 134 2.90 -9.35 1.23
C VAL A 134 3.41 -7.94 1.48
N GLU A 135 4.57 -7.82 2.12
CA GLU A 135 5.15 -6.54 2.55
C GLU A 135 6.17 -5.99 1.55
N SER A 136 6.86 -6.84 0.79
CA SER A 136 7.84 -6.37 -0.22
C SER A 136 7.94 -7.28 -1.44
N LEU A 137 8.25 -6.66 -2.58
CA LEU A 137 8.41 -7.32 -3.87
C LEU A 137 9.69 -6.86 -4.56
N ALA A 138 10.39 -7.78 -5.21
CA ALA A 138 11.49 -7.46 -6.10
C ALA A 138 11.45 -8.32 -7.36
N PHE A 139 11.77 -7.74 -8.51
CA PHE A 139 12.00 -8.49 -9.73
C PHE A 139 13.48 -8.85 -9.87
N SER A 140 13.75 -10.07 -10.33
CA SER A 140 15.03 -10.49 -10.88
C SER A 140 14.80 -11.09 -12.27
N GLY A 141 14.85 -10.25 -13.30
CA GLY A 141 14.49 -10.62 -14.66
C GLY A 141 13.04 -11.08 -14.77
N ASN A 142 12.82 -12.39 -14.93
CA ASN A 142 11.50 -13.01 -15.02
C ASN A 142 11.05 -13.72 -13.73
N THR A 143 11.84 -13.58 -12.67
CA THR A 143 11.52 -14.09 -11.33
C THR A 143 11.01 -12.95 -10.44
N ILE A 144 10.03 -13.26 -9.60
CA ILE A 144 9.57 -12.37 -8.52
C ILE A 144 10.01 -12.98 -7.18
N LEU A 145 10.56 -12.14 -6.30
CA LEU A 145 10.71 -12.43 -4.89
C LEU A 145 9.61 -11.69 -4.14
N SER A 146 8.84 -12.38 -3.30
CA SER A 146 7.82 -11.79 -2.42
C SER A 146 8.09 -12.15 -0.96
N ALA A 147 8.35 -11.11 -0.16
CA ALA A 147 8.52 -11.20 1.29
C ALA A 147 7.19 -10.90 1.98
N ALA A 148 6.86 -11.68 3.02
CA ALA A 148 5.55 -11.61 3.65
C ALA A 148 5.60 -11.77 5.18
N ASP A 149 4.47 -11.42 5.80
CA ASP A 149 4.20 -11.54 7.24
C ASP A 149 4.18 -12.99 7.73
N ASP A 150 4.01 -13.96 6.82
CA ASP A 150 4.07 -15.40 7.10
C ASP A 150 5.50 -15.96 7.29
N GLU A 151 6.46 -15.05 7.49
CA GLU A 151 7.89 -15.29 7.71
C GLU A 151 8.65 -15.83 6.48
N THR A 152 7.98 -15.86 5.32
CA THR A 152 8.58 -16.44 4.12
C THR A 152 9.01 -15.41 3.08
N VAL A 153 9.97 -15.83 2.26
CA VAL A 153 10.22 -15.26 0.94
C VAL A 153 9.91 -16.31 -0.11
N ALA A 154 8.89 -16.07 -0.93
CA ALA A 154 8.58 -16.92 -2.07
C ALA A 154 9.31 -16.44 -3.33
N ILE A 155 9.81 -17.37 -4.13
CA ILE A 155 10.51 -17.15 -5.39
C ILE A 155 9.69 -17.76 -6.51
N ASP A 156 9.10 -16.91 -7.36
CA ASP A 156 8.19 -17.33 -8.43
C ASP A 156 8.80 -17.06 -9.80
N ASP A 157 8.85 -18.10 -10.66
CA ASP A 157 9.23 -17.96 -12.06
C ASP A 157 7.98 -17.66 -12.90
N LEU A 158 7.95 -16.49 -13.54
CA LEU A 158 6.77 -16.05 -14.30
C LEU A 158 6.62 -16.71 -15.68
N ALA A 159 7.65 -17.36 -16.22
CA ALA A 159 7.60 -18.04 -17.51
C ALA A 159 6.92 -19.39 -17.32
N THR A 160 7.36 -20.13 -16.32
CA THR A 160 6.79 -21.43 -15.95
C THR A 160 5.50 -21.30 -15.13
N GLY A 161 5.32 -20.17 -14.44
CA GLY A 161 4.21 -19.94 -13.53
C GLY A 161 4.32 -20.76 -12.23
N LYS A 162 5.51 -21.25 -11.89
CA LYS A 162 5.75 -22.09 -10.71
C LYS A 162 6.52 -21.32 -9.65
N THR A 163 6.19 -21.57 -8.39
CA THR A 163 7.06 -21.25 -7.26
C THR A 163 8.26 -22.18 -7.31
N VAL A 164 9.44 -21.60 -7.52
CA VAL A 164 10.68 -22.37 -7.63
C VAL A 164 11.33 -22.55 -6.26
N GLY A 165 11.05 -21.71 -5.26
CA GLY A 165 11.49 -21.91 -3.88
C GLY A 165 10.74 -21.04 -2.87
N THR A 166 10.69 -21.50 -1.61
CA THR A 166 10.14 -20.76 -0.47
C THR A 166 11.16 -20.82 0.67
N LEU A 167 11.55 -19.66 1.17
CA LEU A 167 12.61 -19.50 2.17
C LEU A 167 12.02 -19.08 3.50
N ARG A 168 12.44 -19.71 4.60
CA ARG A 168 11.94 -19.44 5.96
C ARG A 168 13.10 -19.39 6.96
N GLU A 169 13.78 -18.26 7.01
CA GLU A 169 14.93 -18.05 7.92
C GLU A 169 14.74 -16.86 8.86
N HIS A 170 13.76 -16.00 8.62
CA HIS A 170 13.39 -14.94 9.56
C HIS A 170 12.51 -15.51 10.66
N VAL A 171 12.73 -15.09 11.90
CA VAL A 171 11.89 -15.48 13.06
C VAL A 171 10.87 -14.37 13.32
N GLY A 172 9.80 -14.39 12.52
CA GLY A 172 8.82 -13.32 12.43
C GLY A 172 8.73 -12.75 11.01
N ARG A 173 7.93 -11.69 10.85
CA ARG A 173 7.59 -11.10 9.55
C ARG A 173 8.82 -10.75 8.71
N CYS A 174 8.80 -11.11 7.44
CA CYS A 174 9.78 -10.66 6.46
C CYS A 174 9.26 -9.39 5.78
N LEU A 175 9.85 -8.25 6.10
CA LEU A 175 9.29 -6.93 5.82
C LEU A 175 9.83 -6.32 4.52
N SER A 176 11.04 -6.69 4.12
CA SER A 176 11.68 -6.11 2.94
C SER A 176 12.52 -7.12 2.18
N VAL A 177 12.52 -7.01 0.86
CA VAL A 177 13.39 -7.76 -0.04
C VAL A 177 13.88 -6.87 -1.17
N VAL A 178 15.18 -6.92 -1.47
CA VAL A 178 15.79 -6.21 -2.60
C VAL A 178 16.76 -7.11 -3.34
N VAL A 179 16.75 -7.01 -4.68
CA VAL A 179 17.74 -7.63 -5.56
C VAL A 179 18.70 -6.52 -6.01
N PRO A 180 19.97 -6.54 -5.60
CA PRO A 180 20.98 -5.61 -6.09
C PRO A 180 21.09 -5.69 -7.62
N GLY A 181 21.38 -4.56 -8.27
CA GLY A 181 21.66 -4.53 -9.70
C GLY A 181 22.83 -5.47 -10.05
N LYS A 182 22.80 -6.10 -11.24
CA LYS A 182 23.90 -6.95 -11.70
C LYS A 182 25.20 -6.15 -11.70
N THR A 183 26.12 -6.47 -10.80
CA THR A 183 27.47 -5.93 -10.81
C THR A 183 28.28 -6.63 -11.89
N SER A 184 28.95 -5.86 -12.74
CA SER A 184 29.77 -6.36 -13.85
C SER A 184 31.13 -6.91 -13.42
N ALA A 185 31.25 -7.41 -12.19
CA ALA A 185 32.45 -8.09 -11.70
C ALA A 185 32.01 -9.17 -10.71
N ASP A 186 32.50 -10.38 -10.94
CA ASP A 186 32.16 -11.65 -10.29
C ASP A 186 32.45 -11.68 -8.77
N ASP A 187 31.79 -12.60 -8.05
CA ASP A 187 32.33 -13.43 -6.96
C ASP A 187 31.25 -14.22 -6.15
N GLY A 188 30.32 -14.92 -6.83
CA GLY A 188 29.58 -16.04 -6.19
C GLY A 188 28.05 -15.97 -6.16
N GLY A 189 27.41 -15.97 -7.33
CA GLY A 189 25.95 -16.15 -7.45
C GLY A 189 25.15 -14.87 -7.29
N ALA A 190 23.94 -14.85 -7.87
CA ALA A 190 23.01 -13.74 -7.68
C ALA A 190 22.72 -13.60 -6.17
N ILE A 191 22.83 -12.39 -5.63
CA ILE A 191 22.49 -12.12 -4.22
C ILE A 191 21.18 -11.37 -4.13
N PHE A 192 20.47 -11.56 -3.03
CA PHE A 192 19.39 -10.65 -2.61
C PHE A 192 19.49 -10.44 -1.10
N VAL A 193 18.86 -9.37 -0.62
CA VAL A 193 18.91 -8.96 0.79
C VAL A 193 17.50 -8.87 1.33
N THR A 194 17.29 -9.34 2.55
CA THR A 194 16.00 -9.25 3.25
C THR A 194 16.15 -8.60 4.62
N GLY A 195 15.13 -7.85 5.03
CA GLY A 195 15.00 -7.28 6.37
C GLY A 195 13.75 -7.82 7.07
N GLY A 196 13.84 -8.11 8.37
CA GLY A 196 12.75 -8.74 9.11
C GLY A 196 12.44 -8.10 10.46
N ALA A 197 11.31 -8.52 11.03
CA ALA A 197 10.86 -8.18 12.37
C ALA A 197 11.68 -8.84 13.49
N ASP A 198 12.56 -9.77 13.12
CA ASP A 198 13.56 -10.40 13.99
C ASP A 198 14.82 -9.55 14.20
N ASN A 199 14.79 -8.27 13.79
CA ASN A 199 15.91 -7.33 13.82
C ASN A 199 17.08 -7.74 12.91
N MET A 200 16.87 -8.69 12.00
CA MET A 200 17.94 -9.21 11.14
C MET A 200 17.89 -8.58 9.76
N VAL A 201 19.07 -8.31 9.21
CA VAL A 201 19.29 -8.27 7.75
C VAL A 201 19.96 -9.57 7.33
N LYS A 202 19.39 -10.25 6.34
CA LYS A 202 19.93 -11.50 5.80
C LYS A 202 20.32 -11.31 4.35
N VAL A 203 21.52 -11.75 4.00
CA VAL A 203 22.06 -11.73 2.64
C VAL A 203 22.08 -13.16 2.12
N TRP A 204 21.55 -13.35 0.93
CA TRP A 204 21.26 -14.66 0.38
C TRP A 204 22.06 -14.93 -0.87
N ASP A 205 22.45 -16.19 -1.06
CA ASP A 205 22.80 -16.75 -2.36
C ASP A 205 21.50 -17.21 -3.02
N ALA A 206 21.11 -16.59 -4.13
CA ALA A 206 19.85 -16.85 -4.82
C ALA A 206 19.86 -18.20 -5.56
N ASP A 207 21.03 -18.64 -6.03
CA ASP A 207 21.17 -19.89 -6.77
C ASP A 207 21.07 -21.08 -5.79
N LYS A 208 21.75 -20.96 -4.65
CA LYS A 208 21.77 -21.98 -3.59
C LYS A 208 20.64 -21.84 -2.57
N ARG A 209 19.94 -20.70 -2.60
CA ARG A 209 18.77 -20.40 -1.76
C ARG A 209 19.04 -20.53 -0.27
N ARG A 210 20.19 -19.99 0.15
CA ARG A 210 20.62 -20.02 1.55
C ARG A 210 21.19 -18.69 1.97
N VAL A 211 21.09 -18.41 3.27
CA VAL A 211 21.74 -17.24 3.87
C VAL A 211 23.25 -17.43 3.83
N VAL A 212 23.97 -16.40 3.38
CA VAL A 212 25.43 -16.34 3.37
C VAL A 212 25.98 -15.38 4.42
N VAL A 213 25.23 -14.34 4.79
CA VAL A 213 25.59 -13.41 5.86
C VAL A 213 24.34 -12.99 6.62
N ASN A 214 24.43 -12.94 7.94
CA ASN A 214 23.42 -12.41 8.84
C ASN A 214 23.97 -11.15 9.52
N PHE A 215 23.16 -10.10 9.63
CA PHE A 215 23.46 -8.91 10.42
C PHE A 215 22.37 -8.73 11.47
N ASP A 216 22.72 -8.94 12.73
CA ASP A 216 21.88 -8.55 13.85
C ASP A 216 21.97 -7.04 14.04
N GLN A 217 20.84 -6.34 13.91
CA GLN A 217 20.79 -4.90 14.16
C GLN A 217 20.68 -4.57 15.65
N ALA A 218 20.43 -5.58 16.51
CA ALA A 218 20.31 -5.55 17.97
C ALA A 218 19.18 -4.68 18.56
N THR A 219 18.74 -3.64 17.86
CA THR A 219 17.96 -2.55 18.45
C THR A 219 16.50 -2.51 18.03
N ALA A 220 16.17 -2.98 16.82
CA ALA A 220 14.80 -2.86 16.27
C ALA A 220 14.56 -3.66 14.98
N PRO A 221 13.27 -3.93 14.65
CA PRO A 221 12.86 -4.47 13.36
C PRO A 221 13.42 -3.69 12.18
N VAL A 222 13.72 -4.38 11.08
CA VAL A 222 14.17 -3.78 9.83
C VAL A 222 12.97 -3.63 8.89
N TRP A 223 12.52 -2.41 8.66
CA TRP A 223 11.35 -2.11 7.82
C TRP A 223 11.68 -2.12 6.33
N SER A 224 12.87 -1.65 5.95
CA SER A 224 13.22 -1.49 4.54
C SER A 224 14.71 -1.69 4.32
N VAL A 225 15.07 -2.36 3.23
CA VAL A 225 16.44 -2.46 2.73
C VAL A 225 16.54 -1.93 1.31
N ALA A 226 17.62 -1.22 0.99
CA ALA A 226 17.93 -0.77 -0.36
C ALA A 226 19.39 -1.09 -0.71
N ALA A 227 19.60 -1.65 -1.90
CA ALA A 227 20.92 -2.02 -2.38
C ALA A 227 21.56 -0.89 -3.20
N PHE A 228 22.87 -0.73 -3.05
CA PHE A 228 23.66 0.08 -3.97
C PHE A 228 24.00 -0.73 -5.22
N ASN A 229 24.30 -0.05 -6.32
CA ASN A 229 24.85 -0.67 -7.52
C ASN A 229 26.31 -1.10 -7.36
N ARG A 230 27.02 -0.60 -6.34
CA ARG A 230 28.32 -1.14 -5.91
C ARG A 230 28.15 -2.49 -5.20
N ALA A 231 28.99 -3.46 -5.60
CA ALA A 231 28.97 -4.81 -5.07
C ALA A 231 29.01 -4.85 -3.53
N GLY A 232 28.12 -5.66 -2.96
CA GLY A 232 28.11 -5.98 -1.53
C GLY A 232 27.60 -4.88 -0.61
N ARG A 233 27.18 -3.71 -1.11
CA ARG A 233 26.71 -2.60 -0.27
C ARG A 233 25.19 -2.44 -0.29
N PHE A 234 24.62 -2.21 0.88
CA PHE A 234 23.21 -1.87 1.05
C PHE A 234 23.00 -1.02 2.31
N VAL A 235 21.81 -0.47 2.45
CA VAL A 235 21.37 0.28 3.63
C VAL A 235 20.09 -0.32 4.17
N ALA A 236 19.97 -0.38 5.50
CA ALA A 236 18.76 -0.81 6.20
C ALA A 236 18.15 0.36 6.98
N ALA A 237 16.82 0.48 6.94
CA ALA A 237 16.02 1.39 7.75
C ALA A 237 15.27 0.60 8.83
N SER A 238 15.38 1.06 10.06
CA SER A 238 14.93 0.31 11.25
C SER A 238 13.89 1.06 12.07
N ALA A 239 13.12 0.32 12.86
CA ALA A 239 12.03 0.87 13.69
C ALA A 239 12.50 1.81 14.81
N ASP A 240 13.78 1.80 15.14
CA ASP A 240 14.44 2.73 16.07
C ASP A 240 14.78 4.09 15.43
N GLY A 241 14.50 4.28 14.14
CA GLY A 241 14.76 5.52 13.41
C GLY A 241 16.13 5.59 12.76
N HIS A 242 16.91 4.52 12.84
CA HIS A 242 18.26 4.48 12.32
C HIS A 242 18.33 4.05 10.86
N LEU A 243 19.32 4.60 10.15
CA LEU A 243 19.83 4.07 8.89
C LEU A 243 21.21 3.45 9.12
N ARG A 244 21.37 2.19 8.69
CA ARG A 244 22.63 1.44 8.84
C ARG A 244 23.16 1.05 7.47
N TRP A 245 24.43 1.37 7.19
CA TRP A 245 25.12 0.97 5.96
C TRP A 245 25.86 -0.33 6.21
N HIS A 246 25.64 -1.30 5.36
CA HIS A 246 26.24 -2.61 5.46
C HIS A 246 27.13 -2.85 4.25
N ASN A 247 28.22 -3.56 4.51
CA ASN A 247 29.11 -4.04 3.47
C ASN A 247 29.32 -5.54 3.64
N VAL A 248 29.15 -6.27 2.55
CA VAL A 248 29.48 -7.68 2.40
C VAL A 248 30.65 -7.79 1.46
N ARG A 249 31.68 -8.50 1.91
CA ARG A 249 32.87 -8.78 1.12
C ARG A 249 33.09 -10.27 1.00
N THR A 250 33.57 -10.68 -0.16
CA THR A 250 34.12 -12.01 -0.38
C THR A 250 35.50 -12.06 0.26
N GLU A 251 35.73 -13.02 1.14
CA GLU A 251 37.02 -13.23 1.78
C GLU A 251 37.90 -14.05 0.82
N THR A 252 38.96 -13.41 0.32
CA THR A 252 39.92 -14.02 -0.61
C THR A 252 41.19 -14.50 0.07
N GLU A 253 41.46 -14.03 1.29
CA GLU A 253 42.65 -14.36 2.07
C GLU A 253 42.28 -14.55 3.54
N ARG A 254 42.94 -15.48 4.23
CA ARG A 254 42.82 -15.64 5.69
C ARG A 254 44.15 -15.28 6.35
N GLN A 255 44.05 -14.68 7.53
CA GLN A 255 45.21 -14.40 8.37
C GLN A 255 45.57 -15.62 9.21
N LEU A 256 46.83 -16.03 9.15
CA LEU A 256 47.41 -17.12 9.92
C LEU A 256 47.83 -16.64 11.33
N PRO A 257 47.99 -17.55 12.31
CA PRO A 257 48.37 -17.20 13.68
C PRO A 257 49.71 -16.46 13.80
N ASN A 258 50.60 -16.62 12.83
CA ASN A 258 51.89 -15.94 12.76
C ASN A 258 51.81 -14.54 12.11
N GLY A 259 50.62 -14.11 11.67
CA GLY A 259 50.37 -12.82 11.02
C GLY A 259 50.42 -12.85 9.49
N ASP A 260 50.89 -13.94 8.88
CA ASP A 260 50.93 -14.09 7.42
C ASP A 260 49.53 -14.20 6.83
N LYS A 261 49.37 -13.83 5.57
CA LYS A 261 48.13 -14.00 4.81
C LYS A 261 48.31 -15.09 3.77
N GLU A 262 47.30 -15.94 3.62
CA GLU A 262 47.26 -16.92 2.53
C GLU A 262 45.91 -16.90 1.80
N PRO A 263 45.88 -17.20 0.49
CA PRO A 263 44.65 -17.26 -0.28
C PRO A 263 43.67 -18.30 0.28
N ILE A 264 42.40 -17.94 0.34
CA ILE A 264 41.32 -18.88 0.61
C ILE A 264 40.96 -19.57 -0.69
N VAL A 265 41.27 -20.86 -0.77
CA VAL A 265 40.82 -21.76 -1.84
C VAL A 265 39.78 -22.71 -1.23
N PRO A 266 38.48 -22.50 -1.50
CA PRO A 266 37.44 -23.35 -0.95
C PRO A 266 37.62 -24.80 -1.44
N PRO A 267 37.44 -25.80 -0.56
CA PRO A 267 37.48 -27.20 -0.98
C PRO A 267 36.37 -27.49 -1.99
N ASN A 268 36.66 -28.33 -2.99
CA ASN A 268 35.69 -28.88 -3.96
C ASN A 268 34.81 -27.87 -4.72
N GLY A 269 35.32 -26.65 -4.96
CA GLY A 269 34.53 -25.62 -5.66
C GLY A 269 33.38 -25.05 -4.82
N GLU A 270 33.45 -25.18 -3.49
CA GLU A 270 32.57 -24.43 -2.59
C GLU A 270 32.68 -22.92 -2.83
N PRO A 271 31.62 -22.14 -2.55
CA PRO A 271 31.67 -20.71 -2.76
C PRO A 271 32.63 -20.07 -1.75
N GLN A 272 33.29 -18.99 -2.19
CA GLN A 272 34.16 -18.22 -1.32
C GLN A 272 33.39 -17.74 -0.07
N PRO A 273 34.01 -17.80 1.13
CA PRO A 273 33.38 -17.32 2.34
C PRO A 273 33.11 -15.81 2.24
N ARG A 274 32.03 -15.36 2.87
CA ARG A 274 31.66 -13.96 2.92
C ARG A 274 31.57 -13.49 4.36
N SER A 275 32.03 -12.28 4.60
CA SER A 275 31.84 -11.58 5.87
C SER A 275 31.09 -10.28 5.66
N GLY A 276 30.45 -9.80 6.73
CA GLY A 276 29.70 -8.57 6.74
C GLY A 276 30.10 -7.69 7.92
N TYR A 277 30.06 -6.37 7.71
CA TYR A 277 30.16 -5.39 8.80
C TYR A 277 29.25 -4.18 8.54
N ILE A 278 28.85 -3.50 9.62
CA ILE A 278 28.11 -2.24 9.56
C ILE A 278 29.13 -1.12 9.45
N GLU A 279 29.16 -0.43 8.30
CA GLU A 279 30.06 0.69 8.01
C GLU A 279 29.68 1.94 8.78
N ARG A 280 28.37 2.13 8.98
CA ARG A 280 27.82 3.36 9.57
C ARG A 280 26.45 3.10 10.18
N ASP A 281 26.18 3.81 11.26
CA ASP A 281 24.89 3.87 11.91
C ASP A 281 24.55 5.35 12.23
N ILE A 282 23.42 5.85 11.76
CA ILE A 282 22.95 7.21 12.04
C ILE A 282 21.48 7.21 12.46
N MET A 283 21.14 8.07 13.43
CA MET A 283 19.75 8.41 13.72
C MET A 283 19.21 9.31 12.60
N ALA A 284 18.32 8.79 11.77
CA ALA A 284 17.78 9.48 10.61
C ALA A 284 16.43 10.15 10.89
N HIS A 285 15.57 9.49 11.67
CA HIS A 285 14.20 9.90 11.92
C HIS A 285 13.87 9.90 13.42
N GLU A 286 12.98 10.81 13.84
CA GLU A 286 12.38 10.74 15.17
C GLU A 286 11.25 9.69 15.14
N GLY A 287 11.52 8.51 15.71
CA GLY A 287 10.69 7.33 15.53
C GLY A 287 11.12 6.50 14.31
N GLY A 288 10.32 5.51 13.91
CA GLY A 288 10.74 4.52 12.92
C GLY A 288 11.12 5.08 11.55
N ALA A 289 12.25 4.62 11.00
CA ALA A 289 12.59 4.81 9.60
C ALA A 289 11.91 3.70 8.80
N TYR A 290 10.90 4.06 8.00
CA TYR A 290 10.01 3.08 7.36
C TYR A 290 10.45 2.69 5.96
N SER A 291 11.08 3.60 5.22
CA SER A 291 11.43 3.34 3.83
C SER A 291 12.76 3.99 3.47
N VAL A 292 13.56 3.28 2.66
CA VAL A 292 14.82 3.78 2.12
C VAL A 292 14.96 3.38 0.65
N ALA A 293 15.53 4.28 -0.17
CA ALA A 293 15.82 4.03 -1.58
C ALA A 293 17.15 4.67 -1.99
N THR A 294 17.95 3.96 -2.78
CA THR A 294 19.23 4.44 -3.32
C THR A 294 19.03 5.12 -4.68
N SER A 295 19.87 6.10 -4.97
CA SER A 295 19.95 6.66 -6.33
C SER A 295 20.63 5.68 -7.29
N PRO A 296 20.27 5.68 -8.60
CA PRO A 296 20.88 4.79 -9.59
C PRO A 296 22.40 4.93 -9.75
N THR A 297 22.98 6.05 -9.33
CA THR A 297 24.42 6.32 -9.40
C THR A 297 25.14 6.09 -8.07
N ASP A 298 24.42 5.64 -7.03
CA ASP A 298 24.90 5.52 -5.64
C ASP A 298 25.41 6.84 -5.02
N ALA A 299 25.10 7.99 -5.63
CA ALA A 299 25.56 9.30 -5.18
C ALA A 299 24.82 9.76 -3.92
N PHE A 300 23.53 9.46 -3.84
CA PHE A 300 22.66 9.75 -2.71
C PHE A 300 21.67 8.61 -2.44
N LEU A 301 21.01 8.68 -1.29
CA LEU A 301 19.84 7.87 -0.96
C LEU A 301 18.79 8.75 -0.29
N VAL A 302 17.56 8.25 -0.25
CA VAL A 302 16.40 8.92 0.35
C VAL A 302 15.82 8.02 1.42
N SER A 303 15.41 8.61 2.54
CA SER A 303 14.65 7.93 3.58
C SER A 303 13.34 8.64 3.90
N GLY A 304 12.37 7.86 4.39
CA GLY A 304 11.10 8.34 4.93
C GLY A 304 10.78 7.66 6.26
N GLY A 305 10.20 8.40 7.20
CA GLY A 305 9.94 7.90 8.55
C GLY A 305 8.65 8.38 9.21
N ALA A 306 8.46 7.93 10.45
CA ALA A 306 7.31 8.21 11.30
C ALA A 306 7.13 9.70 11.63
N ASP A 307 8.22 10.47 11.58
CA ASP A 307 8.22 11.92 11.75
C ASP A 307 7.65 12.70 10.56
N GLY A 308 7.17 12.00 9.52
CA GLY A 308 6.60 12.61 8.31
C GLY A 308 7.66 13.27 7.41
N LYS A 309 8.95 13.01 7.65
CA LYS A 309 10.03 13.63 6.90
C LYS A 309 10.48 12.77 5.74
N VAL A 310 10.82 13.42 4.63
CA VAL A 310 11.62 12.83 3.55
C VAL A 310 13.01 13.45 3.61
N ILE A 311 14.05 12.63 3.74
CA ILE A 311 15.43 13.12 3.91
C ILE A 311 16.32 12.55 2.81
N VAL A 312 17.13 13.41 2.18
CA VAL A 312 18.17 13.03 1.22
C VAL A 312 19.51 13.01 1.92
N TRP A 313 20.25 11.93 1.72
CA TRP A 313 21.57 11.70 2.29
C TRP A 313 22.58 11.50 1.18
N ARG A 314 23.75 12.10 1.32
CA ARG A 314 24.92 11.67 0.57
C ARG A 314 25.36 10.31 1.10
N ASN A 315 26.00 9.50 0.27
CA ASN A 315 26.38 8.14 0.64
C ASN A 315 27.39 8.05 1.82
N ASP A 316 28.00 9.17 2.21
CA ASP A 316 28.83 9.25 3.42
C ASP A 316 28.02 9.51 4.71
N GLY A 317 26.69 9.49 4.64
CA GLY A 317 25.77 9.69 5.77
C GLY A 317 25.45 11.15 6.06
N ASN A 318 25.98 12.10 5.29
CA ASN A 318 25.66 13.51 5.50
C ASN A 318 24.30 13.86 4.92
N LYS A 319 23.46 14.51 5.73
CA LYS A 319 22.16 15.04 5.29
C LYS A 319 22.37 16.15 4.26
N VAL A 320 21.75 16.00 3.10
CA VAL A 320 21.78 16.97 1.99
C VAL A 320 20.54 17.85 2.01
N ARG A 321 19.37 17.23 2.26
CA ARG A 321 18.08 17.91 2.15
C ARG A 321 17.01 17.22 2.99
N GLU A 322 16.01 17.97 3.41
CA GLU A 322 14.86 17.49 4.18
C GLU A 322 13.58 18.19 3.68
N TRP A 323 12.49 17.44 3.54
CA TRP A 323 11.14 17.96 3.36
C TRP A 323 10.26 17.55 4.53
N THR A 324 9.44 18.49 5.00
CA THR A 324 8.57 18.37 6.18
C THR A 324 7.13 18.79 5.86
N ASP A 325 6.71 18.64 4.60
CA ASP A 325 5.42 19.08 4.09
C ASP A 325 4.35 17.98 4.14
N SER A 326 4.69 16.81 4.70
CA SER A 326 3.76 15.72 5.00
C SER A 326 3.32 15.79 6.46
N GLU A 327 2.01 15.66 6.68
CA GLU A 327 1.42 15.80 8.03
C GLU A 327 1.37 14.46 8.78
N ARG A 328 1.74 13.37 8.10
CA ARG A 328 1.79 12.02 8.62
C ARG A 328 3.01 11.28 8.08
N ASP A 329 3.25 10.12 8.67
CA ASP A 329 4.31 9.16 8.38
C ASP A 329 4.55 8.99 6.88
N ILE A 330 5.81 8.91 6.48
CA ILE A 330 6.22 8.52 5.13
C ILE A 330 6.38 7.01 5.09
N THR A 331 5.53 6.33 4.33
CA THR A 331 5.46 4.86 4.25
C THR A 331 6.31 4.28 3.13
N GLY A 332 6.59 5.07 2.10
CA GLY A 332 7.38 4.63 0.95
C GLY A 332 8.15 5.77 0.32
N VAL A 333 9.38 5.53 -0.09
CA VAL A 333 10.17 6.46 -0.92
C VAL A 333 10.74 5.75 -2.15
N ALA A 334 10.92 6.47 -3.24
CA ALA A 334 11.55 5.97 -4.45
C ALA A 334 12.36 7.06 -5.17
N VAL A 335 13.42 6.66 -5.87
CA VAL A 335 14.21 7.53 -6.75
C VAL A 335 13.98 7.09 -8.20
N SER A 336 13.81 8.04 -9.12
CA SER A 336 13.65 7.74 -10.54
C SER A 336 14.95 7.17 -11.15
N ALA A 337 14.81 6.42 -12.24
CA ALA A 337 15.94 5.76 -12.91
C ALA A 337 17.01 6.72 -13.47
N ASP A 338 16.65 7.98 -13.73
CA ASP A 338 17.58 9.05 -14.11
C ASP A 338 18.18 9.80 -12.91
N GLY A 339 17.77 9.45 -11.68
CA GLY A 339 18.20 10.10 -10.43
C GLY A 339 17.65 11.51 -10.23
N LYS A 340 16.75 12.00 -11.10
CA LYS A 340 16.29 13.39 -11.07
C LYS A 340 15.03 13.63 -10.26
N ARG A 341 14.32 12.57 -9.86
CA ARG A 341 13.06 12.69 -9.13
C ARG A 341 13.05 11.80 -7.90
N ILE A 342 12.43 12.32 -6.85
CA ILE A 342 12.19 11.60 -5.60
C ILE A 342 10.68 11.57 -5.39
N ALA A 343 10.12 10.38 -5.15
CA ALA A 343 8.72 10.22 -4.80
C ALA A 343 8.57 9.77 -3.34
N SER A 344 7.52 10.23 -2.66
CA SER A 344 7.15 9.78 -1.32
C SER A 344 5.67 9.44 -1.22
N ALA A 345 5.35 8.28 -0.67
CA ALA A 345 4.02 7.91 -0.18
C ALA A 345 3.91 8.25 1.31
N SER A 346 2.75 8.78 1.71
CA SER A 346 2.42 9.10 3.09
C SER A 346 1.03 8.59 3.48
N LEU A 347 0.84 8.40 4.78
CA LEU A 347 -0.45 8.11 5.40
C LEU A 347 -1.41 9.29 5.37
N ASP A 348 -0.94 10.49 5.00
CA ASP A 348 -1.80 11.62 4.66
C ASP A 348 -2.52 11.42 3.31
N GLY A 349 -2.23 10.32 2.61
CA GLY A 349 -2.86 9.93 1.35
C GLY A 349 -2.41 10.76 0.15
N VAL A 350 -1.34 11.52 0.31
CA VAL A 350 -0.75 12.34 -0.74
C VAL A 350 0.60 11.76 -1.14
N VAL A 351 0.74 11.45 -2.42
CA VAL A 351 2.05 11.20 -3.01
C VAL A 351 2.66 12.51 -3.45
N ARG A 352 3.92 12.72 -3.09
CA ARG A 352 4.68 13.91 -3.49
C ARG A 352 5.84 13.49 -4.37
N VAL A 353 6.14 14.32 -5.37
CA VAL A 353 7.31 14.15 -6.24
C VAL A 353 8.11 15.43 -6.22
N TYR A 354 9.42 15.30 -5.96
CA TYR A 354 10.36 16.40 -5.88
C TYR A 354 11.44 16.25 -6.96
N ASP A 355 11.96 17.38 -7.42
CA ASP A 355 13.21 17.43 -8.17
C ASP A 355 14.37 17.07 -7.22
N ALA A 356 15.16 16.05 -7.53
CA ALA A 356 16.21 15.56 -6.62
C ALA A 356 17.35 16.57 -6.43
N GLU A 357 17.66 17.36 -7.46
CA GLU A 357 18.79 18.30 -7.46
C GLU A 357 18.38 19.64 -6.84
N LYS A 358 17.27 20.21 -7.32
CA LYS A 358 16.77 21.54 -6.92
C LYS A 358 15.89 21.47 -5.68
N GLY A 359 15.23 20.33 -5.45
CA GLY A 359 14.25 20.08 -4.39
C GLY A 359 12.97 20.90 -4.46
N ALA A 360 12.68 21.44 -5.64
CA ALA A 360 11.37 21.97 -5.94
C ALA A 360 10.33 20.84 -5.96
N ALA A 361 9.15 21.08 -5.38
CA ALA A 361 8.01 20.19 -5.57
C ALA A 361 7.61 20.20 -7.04
N MET A 362 7.52 19.01 -7.65
CA MET A 362 7.10 18.83 -9.04
C MET A 362 5.62 18.45 -9.11
N TRP A 363 5.23 17.44 -8.34
CA TRP A 363 3.87 16.91 -8.36
C TRP A 363 3.37 16.60 -6.97
N ARG A 364 2.06 16.76 -6.81
CA ARG A 364 1.31 16.31 -5.65
C ARG A 364 0.11 15.54 -6.17
N PHE A 365 0.14 14.22 -6.01
CA PHE A 365 -0.98 13.34 -6.34
C PHE A 365 -1.74 13.04 -5.06
N PRO A 366 -2.84 13.74 -4.76
CA PRO A 366 -3.78 13.16 -3.81
C PRO A 366 -4.25 11.85 -4.44
N LEU A 367 -4.01 10.70 -3.77
CA LEU A 367 -4.82 9.55 -4.15
C LEU A 367 -6.25 9.91 -3.77
N PRO A 368 -7.20 9.91 -4.73
CA PRO A 368 -8.58 9.86 -4.31
C PRO A 368 -8.70 8.64 -3.40
N THR A 369 -9.27 8.85 -2.22
CA THR A 369 -9.90 7.81 -1.42
C THR A 369 -10.58 6.78 -2.36
N PRO A 370 -10.61 5.47 -2.05
CA PRO A 370 -11.83 4.74 -2.34
C PRO A 370 -12.92 5.50 -1.59
N ASP A 371 -13.63 6.34 -2.32
CA ASP A 371 -14.80 7.07 -1.87
C ASP A 371 -14.54 8.07 -0.73
N ALA A 372 -14.31 9.35 -1.09
CA ALA A 372 -14.25 10.45 -0.14
C ALA A 372 -15.64 10.65 0.50
N VAL A 373 -15.88 9.99 1.64
CA VAL A 373 -16.90 10.43 2.59
C VAL A 373 -16.35 11.70 3.26
N GLY A 374 -16.63 12.86 2.67
CA GLY A 374 -16.24 14.15 3.21
C GLY A 374 -16.71 14.37 4.66
N THR A 375 -15.97 15.18 5.42
CA THR A 375 -16.25 15.51 6.83
C THR A 375 -17.28 16.64 6.99
N GLY A 376 -18.32 16.65 6.15
CA GLY A 376 -19.40 17.66 6.15
C GLY A 376 -20.70 17.19 6.81
N THR A 377 -21.68 18.09 6.92
CA THR A 377 -23.11 17.75 7.12
C THR A 377 -23.75 17.45 5.75
N GLY A 378 -24.56 16.39 5.63
CA GLY A 378 -25.07 15.90 4.35
C GLY A 378 -25.17 14.37 4.27
N LEU A 379 -25.49 13.84 3.09
CA LEU A 379 -25.44 12.39 2.77
C LEU A 379 -24.22 12.05 1.93
N THR A 380 -23.64 10.88 2.15
CA THR A 380 -22.63 10.31 1.26
C THR A 380 -23.27 9.93 -0.07
N ALA A 381 -23.02 10.70 -1.11
CA ALA A 381 -23.46 10.42 -2.48
C ALA A 381 -22.37 9.69 -3.26
N THR A 382 -22.74 8.64 -3.97
CA THR A 382 -21.89 7.87 -4.90
C THR A 382 -22.57 7.86 -6.26
N TYR A 383 -21.84 8.13 -7.34
CA TYR A 383 -22.35 8.24 -8.71
C TYR A 383 -21.71 7.20 -9.62
N TRP A 384 -22.44 6.67 -10.59
CA TRP A 384 -21.95 5.74 -11.62
C TRP A 384 -22.33 6.23 -13.01
N ASN A 385 -21.48 5.94 -14.01
CA ASN A 385 -21.71 6.25 -15.43
C ASN A 385 -22.57 5.16 -16.15
N ASN A 386 -23.49 4.54 -15.41
CA ASN A 386 -24.47 3.60 -15.92
C ASN A 386 -25.72 3.67 -15.02
N THR A 387 -26.86 3.13 -15.48
CA THR A 387 -28.12 3.12 -14.73
C THR A 387 -28.24 2.00 -13.69
N LYS A 388 -27.23 1.11 -13.59
CA LYS A 388 -27.29 -0.11 -12.78
C LYS A 388 -26.54 -0.02 -11.46
N MET A 389 -25.81 1.07 -11.21
CA MET A 389 -24.85 1.20 -10.10
C MET A 389 -23.81 0.08 -10.08
N GLU A 390 -23.38 -0.38 -11.27
CA GLU A 390 -22.41 -1.46 -11.43
C GLU A 390 -21.00 -0.92 -11.74
N GLY A 391 -19.97 -1.69 -11.36
CA GLY A 391 -18.58 -1.32 -11.60
C GLY A 391 -18.06 -0.25 -10.65
N ALA A 392 -16.94 0.39 -11.03
CA ALA A 392 -16.33 1.44 -10.22
C ALA A 392 -17.18 2.72 -10.28
N PRO A 393 -17.47 3.36 -9.13
CA PRO A 393 -18.16 4.63 -9.13
C PRO A 393 -17.30 5.72 -9.78
N LEU A 394 -17.98 6.66 -10.43
CA LEU A 394 -17.44 7.82 -11.10
C LEU A 394 -16.95 8.88 -10.11
N LEU A 395 -17.73 9.10 -9.05
CA LEU A 395 -17.49 10.12 -8.03
C LEU A 395 -18.21 9.71 -6.75
N SER A 396 -17.59 9.98 -5.60
CA SER A 396 -18.24 9.91 -4.30
C SER A 396 -17.93 11.18 -3.52
N ARG A 397 -18.95 11.82 -2.94
CA ARG A 397 -18.83 13.07 -2.16
C ARG A 397 -19.95 13.19 -1.14
N VAL A 398 -19.85 14.16 -0.22
CA VAL A 398 -20.98 14.51 0.65
C VAL A 398 -21.83 15.58 0.00
N GLU A 399 -23.12 15.29 -0.13
CA GLU A 399 -24.13 16.22 -0.63
C GLU A 399 -24.90 16.83 0.53
N GLY A 400 -25.02 18.16 0.54
CA GLY A 400 -25.74 18.85 1.60
C GLY A 400 -27.24 18.55 1.63
N GLY A 401 -27.79 17.97 0.57
CA GLY A 401 -29.17 17.56 0.43
C GLY A 401 -29.35 16.79 -0.87
N VAL A 402 -30.54 16.23 -1.09
CA VAL A 402 -30.89 15.66 -2.39
C VAL A 402 -31.94 16.58 -3.01
N ASP A 403 -31.48 17.47 -3.89
CA ASP A 403 -32.28 18.50 -4.55
C ASP A 403 -31.59 18.88 -5.86
N PHE A 404 -31.66 17.99 -6.85
CA PHE A 404 -30.89 18.08 -8.09
C PHE A 404 -31.80 18.12 -9.32
N VAL A 405 -31.44 18.95 -10.28
CA VAL A 405 -32.01 18.98 -11.64
C VAL A 405 -30.87 18.77 -12.64
N LEU A 406 -30.86 17.62 -13.31
CA LEU A 406 -29.88 17.19 -14.31
C LEU A 406 -30.24 17.74 -15.71
N THR A 407 -30.25 19.07 -15.85
CA THR A 407 -30.46 19.76 -17.14
C THR A 407 -29.26 20.65 -17.49
N GLY A 408 -28.90 20.75 -18.78
CA GLY A 408 -27.80 21.62 -19.26
C GLY A 408 -26.38 21.08 -19.00
N ASP A 409 -25.42 21.98 -18.74
CA ASP A 409 -24.09 21.62 -18.22
C ASP A 409 -24.27 20.91 -16.88
N ALA A 410 -23.70 19.71 -16.74
CA ALA A 410 -23.97 18.85 -15.60
C ALA A 410 -23.78 19.60 -14.26
N PRO A 411 -24.81 19.67 -13.37
CA PRO A 411 -24.75 20.44 -12.11
C PRO A 411 -23.70 19.89 -11.14
N ILE A 412 -23.23 18.68 -11.39
CA ILE A 412 -22.15 18.02 -10.66
C ILE A 412 -20.97 17.86 -11.63
N PRO A 413 -19.87 18.62 -11.44
CA PRO A 413 -18.70 18.51 -12.29
C PRO A 413 -18.21 17.06 -12.39
N GLY A 414 -18.16 16.53 -13.62
CA GLY A 414 -17.68 15.18 -13.89
C GLY A 414 -18.75 14.09 -13.85
N VAL A 415 -20.03 14.39 -13.62
CA VAL A 415 -21.13 13.41 -13.70
C VAL A 415 -21.92 13.62 -15.00
N PRO A 416 -22.10 12.59 -15.86
CA PRO A 416 -22.93 12.67 -17.07
C PRO A 416 -24.38 13.06 -16.78
N LYS A 417 -25.01 13.72 -17.74
CA LYS A 417 -26.43 14.09 -17.69
C LYS A 417 -27.37 12.88 -17.78
N GLU A 418 -26.97 11.89 -18.58
CA GLU A 418 -27.80 10.73 -18.95
C GLU A 418 -26.99 9.46 -18.73
N GLN A 419 -27.67 8.31 -18.66
CA GLN A 419 -27.07 7.02 -18.35
C GLN A 419 -26.26 7.06 -17.05
N VAL A 420 -26.85 7.66 -16.01
CA VAL A 420 -26.22 7.87 -14.70
C VAL A 420 -27.05 7.21 -13.61
N SER A 421 -26.40 6.74 -12.56
CA SER A 421 -27.08 6.37 -11.32
C SER A 421 -26.36 6.93 -10.10
N ALA A 422 -27.09 7.09 -9.01
CA ALA A 422 -26.59 7.65 -7.77
C ALA A 422 -27.15 6.92 -6.56
N ARG A 423 -26.34 6.81 -5.50
CA ARG A 423 -26.72 6.32 -4.18
C ARG A 423 -26.33 7.35 -3.14
N PHE A 424 -27.28 7.78 -2.31
CA PHE A 424 -27.09 8.70 -1.19
C PHE A 424 -27.31 7.95 0.13
N GLU A 425 -26.31 7.90 1.01
CA GLU A 425 -26.33 7.14 2.26
C GLU A 425 -25.92 8.00 3.46
N GLY A 426 -26.57 7.79 4.59
CA GLY A 426 -26.26 8.51 5.82
C GLY A 426 -27.39 8.42 6.83
N PHE A 427 -27.56 9.48 7.62
CA PHE A 427 -28.58 9.58 8.65
C PHE A 427 -29.40 10.84 8.50
N PHE A 428 -30.71 10.70 8.66
CA PHE A 428 -31.62 11.81 8.90
C PHE A 428 -31.79 12.01 10.41
N GLU A 429 -31.56 13.22 10.91
CA GLU A 429 -31.83 13.62 12.29
C GLU A 429 -33.16 14.37 12.39
N ALA A 430 -34.11 13.82 13.14
CA ALA A 430 -35.44 14.40 13.28
C ALA A 430 -35.38 15.72 14.09
N PRO A 431 -35.73 16.88 13.52
CA PRO A 431 -35.64 18.17 14.20
C PRO A 431 -36.63 18.29 15.37
N ALA A 432 -37.68 17.48 15.36
CA ALA A 432 -38.69 17.41 16.39
C ALA A 432 -39.36 16.03 16.44
N GLY A 433 -40.02 15.70 17.55
CA GLY A 433 -40.80 14.46 17.64
C GLY A 433 -42.02 14.50 16.71
N GLY A 434 -42.42 13.35 16.17
CA GLY A 434 -43.63 13.21 15.37
C GLY A 434 -43.59 12.08 14.36
N LYS A 435 -44.66 11.98 13.56
CA LYS A 435 -44.75 11.06 12.42
C LYS A 435 -44.27 11.77 11.16
N TYR A 436 -43.26 11.20 10.50
CA TYR A 436 -42.64 11.72 9.28
C TYR A 436 -43.07 10.92 8.06
N THR A 437 -43.47 11.59 6.99
CA THR A 437 -43.64 11.00 5.67
C THR A 437 -42.45 11.45 4.83
N PHE A 438 -41.66 10.50 4.33
CA PHE A 438 -40.61 10.83 3.36
C PHE A 438 -41.20 10.85 1.96
N ILE A 439 -40.72 11.77 1.14
CA ILE A 439 -41.22 12.01 -0.19
C ILE A 439 -40.03 12.10 -1.14
N THR A 440 -40.09 11.40 -2.26
CA THR A 440 -39.12 11.52 -3.36
C THR A 440 -39.83 12.11 -4.57
N ARG A 441 -39.20 13.05 -5.27
CA ARG A 441 -39.63 13.50 -6.59
C ARG A 441 -38.53 13.19 -7.58
N ALA A 442 -38.75 12.27 -8.51
CA ALA A 442 -37.72 11.71 -9.37
C ALA A 442 -38.19 11.54 -10.82
N ASP A 443 -37.34 11.87 -11.78
CA ASP A 443 -37.44 11.42 -13.17
C ASP A 443 -36.70 10.07 -13.31
N ASP A 444 -37.34 9.06 -13.90
CA ASP A 444 -36.97 7.64 -13.89
C ASP A 444 -37.05 6.97 -12.50
N GLY A 445 -36.05 6.14 -12.17
CA GLY A 445 -36.14 5.17 -11.09
C GLY A 445 -35.61 5.67 -9.76
N VAL A 446 -36.34 5.40 -8.68
CA VAL A 446 -35.95 5.79 -7.32
C VAL A 446 -36.30 4.71 -6.29
N ARG A 447 -35.42 4.53 -5.29
CA ARG A 447 -35.69 3.71 -4.10
C ARG A 447 -35.24 4.43 -2.85
N LEU A 448 -36.10 4.50 -1.84
CA LEU A 448 -35.75 5.02 -0.51
C LEU A 448 -35.83 3.90 0.53
N PHE A 449 -34.77 3.75 1.29
CA PHE A 449 -34.68 2.85 2.43
C PHE A 449 -34.51 3.67 3.71
N VAL A 450 -35.22 3.27 4.76
CA VAL A 450 -35.05 3.80 6.12
C VAL A 450 -34.77 2.62 7.04
N GLU A 451 -33.66 2.66 7.79
CA GLU A 451 -33.18 1.54 8.63
C GLU A 451 -33.08 0.21 7.84
N GLY A 452 -32.61 0.30 6.59
CA GLY A 452 -32.45 -0.85 5.69
C GLY A 452 -33.76 -1.38 5.07
N LYS A 453 -34.94 -0.91 5.50
CA LYS A 453 -36.24 -1.30 4.93
C LYS A 453 -36.61 -0.38 3.77
N ALA A 454 -36.95 -0.95 2.61
CA ALA A 454 -37.49 -0.18 1.49
C ALA A 454 -38.85 0.42 1.88
N VAL A 455 -38.95 1.75 1.84
CA VAL A 455 -40.17 2.51 2.15
C VAL A 455 -40.77 3.19 0.92
N ILE A 456 -39.95 3.37 -0.13
CA ILE A 456 -40.35 3.74 -1.50
C ILE A 456 -39.54 2.84 -2.44
N ASP A 457 -40.20 2.20 -3.40
CA ASP A 457 -39.53 1.41 -4.44
C ASP A 457 -40.27 1.59 -5.76
N ALA A 458 -39.71 2.44 -6.61
CA ALA A 458 -40.21 2.74 -7.94
C ALA A 458 -39.03 2.75 -8.93
N TRP A 459 -38.33 1.61 -9.02
CA TRP A 459 -37.17 1.41 -9.88
C TRP A 459 -37.56 1.09 -11.33
N THR A 460 -38.14 2.07 -12.02
CA THR A 460 -38.65 1.92 -13.39
C THR A 460 -38.56 3.23 -14.17
N ASP A 461 -38.45 3.14 -15.50
CA ASP A 461 -38.40 4.30 -16.39
C ASP A 461 -39.75 5.00 -16.40
N ARG A 462 -39.76 6.31 -16.10
CA ARG A 462 -40.99 7.11 -16.01
C ARG A 462 -40.66 8.59 -15.93
N GLY A 463 -41.61 9.43 -16.30
CA GLY A 463 -41.46 10.88 -16.08
C GLY A 463 -41.42 11.23 -14.58
N THR A 464 -40.97 12.45 -14.29
CA THR A 464 -41.03 13.10 -12.97
C THR A 464 -42.28 12.71 -12.17
N THR A 465 -42.08 11.94 -11.11
CA THR A 465 -43.16 11.44 -10.25
C THR A 465 -42.81 11.67 -8.78
N GLU A 466 -43.83 12.03 -7.98
CA GLU A 466 -43.72 12.11 -6.53
C GLU A 466 -44.16 10.79 -5.88
N ASP A 467 -43.30 10.15 -5.12
CA ASP A 467 -43.62 8.98 -4.30
C ASP A 467 -43.52 9.31 -2.82
N ARG A 468 -44.35 8.64 -2.02
CA ARG A 468 -44.46 8.87 -0.58
C ARG A 468 -44.34 7.55 0.17
N THR A 469 -43.76 7.59 1.36
CA THR A 469 -43.79 6.44 2.27
C THR A 469 -45.24 6.06 2.60
N LYS A 470 -45.59 4.78 2.43
CA LYS A 470 -46.96 4.28 2.66
C LYS A 470 -47.46 4.51 4.08
N GLU A 471 -46.57 4.39 5.06
CA GLU A 471 -46.88 4.62 6.48
C GLU A 471 -45.91 5.66 7.06
N PRO A 472 -46.42 6.68 7.77
CA PRO A 472 -45.56 7.66 8.45
C PRO A 472 -44.72 7.03 9.56
N ILE A 473 -43.44 7.40 9.61
CA ILE A 473 -42.44 6.86 10.54
C ILE A 473 -42.39 7.72 11.82
N ALA A 474 -42.59 7.10 12.98
CA ALA A 474 -42.56 7.80 14.27
C ALA A 474 -41.12 8.00 14.76
N LEU A 475 -40.70 9.26 14.93
CA LEU A 475 -39.35 9.63 15.37
C LEU A 475 -39.41 10.55 16.60
N LYS A 476 -38.40 10.44 17.47
CA LYS A 476 -38.17 11.37 18.59
C LYS A 476 -37.28 12.53 18.13
N LYS A 477 -37.38 13.69 18.79
CA LYS A 477 -36.47 14.83 18.52
C LYS A 477 -35.01 14.40 18.72
N GLY A 478 -34.15 14.71 17.76
CA GLY A 478 -32.72 14.33 17.77
C GLY A 478 -32.46 12.85 17.44
N GLN A 479 -33.50 12.05 17.20
CA GLN A 479 -33.31 10.67 16.76
C GLN A 479 -32.72 10.68 15.34
N ARG A 480 -31.61 9.96 15.18
CA ARG A 480 -31.03 9.66 13.88
C ARG A 480 -31.59 8.35 13.36
N VAL A 481 -31.96 8.34 12.09
CA VAL A 481 -32.31 7.12 11.37
C VAL A 481 -31.47 7.00 10.11
N ALA A 482 -30.95 5.81 9.86
CA ALA A 482 -30.20 5.51 8.65
C ALA A 482 -31.12 5.64 7.44
N ILE A 483 -30.69 6.39 6.44
CA ILE A 483 -31.39 6.53 5.16
C ILE A 483 -30.46 6.18 4.00
N ARG A 484 -31.01 5.49 3.01
CA ARG A 484 -30.36 5.23 1.72
C ARG A 484 -31.33 5.55 0.60
N LEU A 485 -30.98 6.48 -0.28
CA LEU A 485 -31.71 6.79 -1.49
C LEU A 485 -30.90 6.29 -2.69
N GLU A 486 -31.53 5.57 -3.60
CA GLU A 486 -30.94 5.18 -4.88
C GLU A 486 -31.76 5.79 -6.00
N TYR A 487 -31.07 6.20 -7.07
CA TYR A 487 -31.63 6.90 -8.21
C TYR A 487 -30.93 6.47 -9.50
N TYR A 488 -31.65 6.43 -10.63
CA TYR A 488 -31.01 6.41 -11.95
C TYR A 488 -31.74 7.31 -12.95
N GLN A 489 -30.99 7.81 -13.93
CA GLN A 489 -31.50 8.51 -15.11
C GLN A 489 -31.08 7.77 -16.37
N GLY A 490 -32.05 7.32 -17.16
CA GLY A 490 -31.84 6.68 -18.45
C GLY A 490 -31.49 7.69 -19.53
N GLY A 491 -32.37 8.65 -19.80
CA GLY A 491 -32.20 9.66 -20.86
C GLY A 491 -33.09 10.90 -20.65
N GLY A 492 -32.85 11.98 -21.39
CA GLY A 492 -33.64 13.22 -21.24
C GLY A 492 -33.19 14.11 -20.08
N SER A 493 -34.15 14.75 -19.41
CA SER A 493 -33.90 15.75 -18.36
C SER A 493 -34.19 15.16 -16.98
N GLY A 494 -33.16 14.77 -16.24
CA GLY A 494 -33.35 14.14 -14.93
C GLY A 494 -33.62 15.14 -13.80
N GLU A 495 -34.31 14.69 -12.75
CA GLU A 495 -34.36 15.39 -11.46
C GLU A 495 -34.53 14.39 -10.32
N ILE A 496 -34.02 14.73 -9.14
CA ILE A 496 -34.20 13.95 -7.92
C ILE A 496 -34.21 14.87 -6.69
N HIS A 497 -35.27 14.75 -5.90
CA HIS A 497 -35.48 15.50 -4.66
C HIS A 497 -35.87 14.57 -3.52
N LEU A 498 -35.36 14.83 -2.31
CA LEU A 498 -35.75 14.16 -1.07
C LEU A 498 -36.34 15.17 -0.09
N LEU A 499 -37.61 14.97 0.26
CA LEU A 499 -38.38 15.82 1.16
C LEU A 499 -38.88 15.04 2.37
N ALA A 500 -39.19 15.77 3.43
CA ALA A 500 -39.88 15.23 4.60
C ALA A 500 -41.10 16.09 4.94
N GLU A 501 -42.21 15.44 5.25
CA GLU A 501 -43.45 16.05 5.74
C GLU A 501 -43.74 15.57 7.16
N ARG A 502 -44.28 16.45 8.00
CA ARG A 502 -44.74 16.11 9.36
C ARG A 502 -46.13 16.69 9.57
N LYS A 503 -47.01 16.01 10.31
CA LYS A 503 -48.36 16.52 10.61
C LYS A 503 -48.36 18.00 11.05
N GLY A 504 -49.07 18.85 10.30
CA GLY A 504 -49.15 20.30 10.53
C GLY A 504 -47.96 21.12 10.02
N LYS A 505 -47.04 20.52 9.26
CA LYS A 505 -45.93 21.16 8.55
C LYS A 505 -45.87 20.62 7.12
N PRO A 506 -45.93 21.47 6.08
CA PRO A 506 -45.90 21.01 4.70
C PRO A 506 -44.58 20.29 4.38
N ALA A 507 -44.59 19.51 3.30
CA ALA A 507 -43.38 18.88 2.75
C ALA A 507 -42.30 19.94 2.45
N GLN A 508 -41.07 19.67 2.86
CA GLN A 508 -39.91 20.52 2.60
C GLN A 508 -38.70 19.66 2.26
N THR A 509 -37.83 20.16 1.38
CA THR A 509 -36.50 19.59 1.13
C THR A 509 -35.78 19.42 2.46
N ILE A 510 -35.20 18.24 2.68
CA ILE A 510 -34.48 17.97 3.93
C ILE A 510 -33.24 18.86 3.98
N ALA A 511 -33.15 19.71 5.00
CA ALA A 511 -32.06 20.66 5.14
C ALA A 511 -30.75 19.95 5.50
N LYS A 512 -29.62 20.51 5.04
CA LYS A 512 -28.27 20.03 5.33
C LYS A 512 -27.99 19.78 6.81
N GLY A 513 -28.54 20.62 7.70
CA GLY A 513 -28.39 20.46 9.16
C GLY A 513 -29.09 19.22 9.74
N GLN A 514 -29.94 18.56 8.96
CA GLN A 514 -30.68 17.36 9.36
C GLN A 514 -30.07 16.08 8.75
N LEU A 515 -28.98 16.20 7.98
CA LEU A 515 -28.35 15.10 7.27
C LEU A 515 -26.92 14.90 7.79
N HIS A 516 -26.57 13.65 8.03
CA HIS A 516 -25.24 13.27 8.51
C HIS A 516 -24.68 12.13 7.67
N PRO A 517 -23.41 12.19 7.24
CA PRO A 517 -22.83 11.12 6.43
C PRO A 517 -22.61 9.87 7.28
N VAL A 518 -22.34 8.75 6.62
CA VAL A 518 -21.91 7.52 7.29
C VAL A 518 -20.51 7.77 7.88
N LYS A 519 -20.42 8.05 9.19
CA LYS A 519 -19.12 8.01 9.90
C LYS A 519 -18.73 6.55 10.07
N LYS A 520 -17.60 6.12 9.50
CA LYS A 520 -16.99 4.84 9.90
C LYS A 520 -16.27 5.03 11.25
N PRO A 521 -16.35 4.04 12.15
CA PRO A 521 -15.67 4.05 13.44
C PRO A 521 -14.15 4.12 13.31
#